data_AF-A0A6G0YTL2-F1
#
_entry.id   AF-A0A6G0YTL2-F1
#
_cell.length_a   1.000
_cell.length_b   1.000
_cell.length_c   1.000
_cell.angle_alpha   90.00
_cell.angle_beta   90.00
_cell.angle_gamma   90.00
#
_symmetry.space_group_name_H-M   'P 1'
#
loop_
_entity.id
_entity.type
_entity.pdbx_description
1 polymer ?
#
loop_
_entity_poly.entity_id
_entity_poly.type
_entity_poly.pdbx_seq_one_letter_code
_entity_poly.pdbx_strand_id
1 'polypeptide(L)'
;MDIIDLLEHSKIFFPGIKFALEIFLSLPAISCTAERSFSTLRRVKTWLRSTTSEDRLNCLCTLSVHRERVNESKEKFIEQLITRFAIEQPRRLQFLFNND
;
A
#
# COMPACT_ATOMS: atom_id res chain seq x y z
N MET A 1 -22.41 16.05 -17.88
CA MET A 1 -22.59 16.69 -16.57
C MET A 1 -22.17 15.64 -15.58
N ASP A 2 -20.86 15.56 -15.35
CA ASP A 2 -20.31 14.52 -14.49
C ASP A 2 -20.72 14.80 -13.05
N ILE A 3 -20.91 13.75 -12.25
CA ILE A 3 -21.26 13.86 -10.82
C ILE A 3 -20.24 14.75 -10.08
N ILE A 4 -19.00 14.78 -10.57
CA ILE A 4 -17.90 15.60 -10.07
C ILE A 4 -18.17 17.10 -10.31
N ASP A 5 -18.63 17.47 -11.50
CA ASP A 5 -18.97 18.87 -11.84
C ASP A 5 -20.14 19.40 -10.99
N LEU A 6 -21.12 18.52 -10.70
CA LEU A 6 -22.27 18.84 -9.86
C LEU A 6 -21.87 19.03 -8.39
N LEU A 7 -20.96 18.20 -7.88
CA LEU A 7 -20.41 18.34 -6.53
C LEU A 7 -19.62 19.65 -6.38
N GLU A 8 -18.90 20.07 -7.40
CA GLU A 8 -18.14 21.33 -7.39
C GLU A 8 -19.04 22.55 -7.31
N HIS A 9 -20.15 22.57 -8.07
CA HIS A 9 -21.17 23.63 -7.99
C HIS A 9 -21.91 23.65 -6.64
N SER A 10 -22.20 22.49 -6.06
CA SER A 10 -22.90 22.39 -4.77
C SER A 10 -22.11 22.94 -3.57
N LYS A 11 -20.79 23.07 -3.69
CA LYS A 11 -19.89 23.59 -2.64
C LYS A 11 -20.26 25.00 -2.20
N ILE A 12 -20.81 25.80 -3.10
CA ILE A 12 -21.17 27.21 -2.88
C ILE A 12 -22.49 27.31 -2.09
N PHE A 13 -23.43 26.41 -2.34
CA PHE A 13 -24.78 26.49 -1.78
C PHE A 13 -24.98 25.63 -0.54
N PHE A 14 -24.37 24.44 -0.47
CA PHE A 14 -24.58 23.47 0.61
C PHE A 14 -23.29 22.75 1.01
N PRO A 15 -22.35 23.44 1.69
CA PRO A 15 -21.04 22.88 2.03
C PRO A 15 -21.11 21.64 2.93
N GLY A 16 -22.10 21.58 3.85
CA GLY A 16 -22.28 20.42 4.73
C GLY A 16 -22.78 19.16 4.00
N ILE A 17 -23.66 19.33 3.01
CA ILE A 17 -24.18 18.21 2.21
C ILE A 17 -23.07 17.65 1.31
N LYS A 18 -22.24 18.54 0.74
CA LYS A 18 -21.06 18.13 -0.04
C LYS A 18 -20.11 17.27 0.79
N PHE A 19 -19.79 17.69 2.02
CA PHE A 19 -18.91 16.94 2.90
C PHE A 19 -19.48 15.55 3.25
N ALA A 20 -20.79 15.46 3.52
CA ALA A 20 -21.45 14.18 3.75
C ALA A 20 -21.39 13.26 2.52
N LEU A 21 -21.57 13.82 1.32
CA LEU A 21 -21.47 13.08 0.06
C LEU A 21 -20.03 12.62 -0.25
N GLU A 22 -19.03 13.43 0.06
CA GLU A 22 -17.61 13.04 -0.06
C GLU A 22 -17.27 11.87 0.86
N ILE A 23 -17.73 11.91 2.12
CA ILE A 23 -17.59 10.79 3.04
C ILE A 23 -18.30 9.56 2.49
N PHE A 24 -19.54 9.71 2.01
CA PHE A 24 -20.32 8.61 1.45
C PHE A 24 -19.63 7.98 0.24
N LEU A 25 -19.03 8.77 -0.65
CA LEU A 25 -18.27 8.29 -1.80
C LEU A 25 -16.94 7.62 -1.42
N SER A 26 -16.34 8.03 -0.29
CA SER A 26 -15.13 7.38 0.24
C SER A 26 -15.39 6.01 0.85
N LEU A 27 -16.65 5.74 1.25
CA LEU A 27 -17.04 4.43 1.75
C LEU A 27 -17.05 3.44 0.57
N PRO A 28 -16.30 2.33 0.65
CA PRO A 28 -16.36 1.32 -0.38
C PRO A 28 -17.77 0.73 -0.40
N ALA A 29 -18.49 0.96 -1.50
CA ALA A 29 -19.84 0.40 -1.70
C ALA A 29 -19.85 -1.14 -1.78
N ILE A 30 -18.68 -1.76 -1.96
CA ILE A 30 -18.50 -3.20 -2.20
C ILE A 30 -17.35 -3.77 -1.36
N SER A 31 -17.48 -5.03 -0.94
CA SER A 31 -16.48 -5.79 -0.17
C SER A 31 -15.22 -6.16 -0.95
N CYS A 32 -15.18 -5.90 -2.26
CA CYS A 32 -14.11 -6.33 -3.17
C CYS A 32 -12.70 -5.92 -2.71
N THR A 33 -12.53 -4.72 -2.13
CA THR A 33 -11.22 -4.25 -1.63
C THR A 33 -10.75 -5.07 -0.42
N ALA A 34 -11.66 -5.42 0.49
CA ALA A 34 -11.36 -6.27 1.63
C ALA A 34 -11.07 -7.71 1.18
N GLU A 35 -11.87 -8.26 0.28
CA GLU A 35 -11.67 -9.60 -0.30
C GLU A 35 -10.32 -9.71 -1.01
N ARG A 36 -9.95 -8.69 -1.81
CA ARG A 36 -8.63 -8.61 -2.43
C ARG A 36 -7.51 -8.69 -1.38
N SER A 37 -7.64 -7.96 -0.28
CA SER A 37 -6.66 -7.91 0.80
C SER A 37 -6.56 -9.24 1.58
N PHE A 38 -7.68 -9.91 1.83
CA PHE A 38 -7.67 -11.24 2.46
C PHE A 38 -7.12 -12.32 1.52
N SER A 39 -7.42 -12.24 0.23
CA SER A 39 -6.87 -13.12 -0.79
C SER A 39 -5.35 -12.97 -0.92
N THR A 40 -4.83 -11.73 -0.90
CA THR A 40 -3.37 -11.51 -0.88
C THR A 40 -2.75 -12.01 0.40
N LEU A 41 -3.36 -11.76 1.57
CA LEU A 41 -2.87 -12.28 2.85
C LEU A 41 -2.77 -13.81 2.85
N ARG A 42 -3.79 -14.50 2.34
CA ARG A 42 -3.81 -15.97 2.16
C ARG A 42 -2.65 -16.47 1.30
N ARG A 43 -2.27 -15.72 0.25
CA ARG A 43 -1.14 -16.05 -0.63
C ARG A 43 0.22 -15.78 0.01
N VAL A 44 0.33 -14.73 0.83
CA VAL A 44 1.58 -14.33 1.48
C VAL A 44 1.87 -15.20 2.71
N LYS A 45 0.85 -15.51 3.52
CA LYS A 45 0.94 -16.32 4.74
C LYS A 45 0.77 -17.80 4.40
N THR A 46 1.88 -18.47 4.12
CA THR A 46 1.93 -19.91 3.83
C THR A 46 2.39 -20.70 5.05
N TRP A 47 2.13 -22.01 5.04
CA TRP A 47 2.50 -22.92 6.14
C TRP A 47 4.01 -22.88 6.46
N LEU A 48 4.85 -22.86 5.42
CA LEU A 48 6.31 -22.74 5.53
C LEU A 48 6.76 -21.37 6.10
N ARG A 49 5.89 -20.36 6.08
CA ARG A 49 6.18 -18.99 6.56
C ARG A 49 5.41 -18.65 7.84
N SER A 50 4.96 -19.67 8.57
CA SER A 50 4.14 -19.55 9.78
C SER A 50 4.78 -18.74 10.92
N THR A 51 6.11 -18.63 10.94
CA THR A 51 6.88 -17.88 11.95
C THR A 51 7.20 -16.42 11.58
N THR A 52 6.65 -15.90 10.48
CA THR A 52 6.88 -14.49 10.06
C THR A 52 6.24 -13.53 11.07
N SER A 53 6.98 -12.50 11.51
CA SER A 53 6.43 -11.45 12.39
C SER A 53 5.31 -10.66 11.71
N GLU A 54 4.38 -10.14 12.52
CA GLU A 54 3.22 -9.40 12.01
C GLU A 54 3.63 -8.16 11.22
N ASP A 55 4.63 -7.41 11.68
CA ASP A 55 5.17 -6.23 10.98
C ASP A 55 5.67 -6.59 9.57
N ARG A 56 6.42 -7.68 9.47
CA ARG A 56 6.95 -8.13 8.18
C ARG A 56 5.84 -8.65 7.27
N LEU A 57 4.85 -9.33 7.83
CA LEU A 57 3.70 -9.84 7.10
C LEU A 57 2.88 -8.70 6.50
N ASN A 58 2.58 -7.68 7.31
CA ASN A 58 1.83 -6.49 6.88
C ASN A 58 2.55 -5.74 5.76
N CYS A 59 3.85 -5.46 5.92
CA CYS A 59 4.65 -4.82 4.87
C CYS A 59 4.58 -5.59 3.53
N LEU A 60 4.70 -6.92 3.57
CA LEU A 60 4.64 -7.74 2.36
C LEU A 60 3.23 -7.76 1.73
N CYS A 61 2.18 -7.76 2.55
CA CYS A 61 0.82 -7.67 2.07
C CYS A 61 0.55 -6.31 1.41
N THR A 62 0.98 -5.21 2.03
CA THR A 62 0.85 -3.86 1.47
C THR A 62 1.57 -3.73 0.13
N LEU A 63 2.81 -4.24 0.03
CA LEU A 63 3.56 -4.28 -1.23
C LEU A 63 2.84 -5.11 -2.30
N SER A 64 2.23 -6.24 -1.92
CA SER A 64 1.52 -7.13 -2.84
C SER A 64 0.20 -6.53 -3.34
N VAL A 65 -0.55 -5.85 -2.47
CA VAL A 65 -1.81 -5.17 -2.82
C VAL A 65 -1.55 -3.98 -3.75
N HIS A 66 -0.49 -3.22 -3.49
CA HIS A 66 -0.12 -2.03 -4.27
C HIS A 66 0.99 -2.29 -5.30
N ARG A 67 1.09 -3.53 -5.80
CA ARG A 67 2.15 -3.95 -6.74
C ARG A 67 2.29 -3.05 -7.98
N GLU A 68 1.18 -2.50 -8.46
CA GLU A 68 1.16 -1.64 -9.65
C GLU A 68 1.91 -0.34 -9.40
N ARG A 69 1.59 0.36 -8.31
CA ARG A 69 2.31 1.57 -7.87
C ARG A 69 3.78 1.29 -7.56
N VAL A 70 4.07 0.13 -6.97
CA VAL A 70 5.46 -0.28 -6.69
C VAL A 70 6.22 -0.51 -8.00
N ASN A 71 5.58 -1.06 -9.03
CA ASN A 71 6.20 -1.29 -10.33
C ASN A 71 6.47 0.01 -11.09
N GLU A 72 5.57 1.00 -11.00
CA GLU A 72 5.75 2.32 -11.63
C GLU A 72 7.00 3.05 -11.10
N SER A 73 7.28 2.94 -9.80
CA SER A 73 8.41 3.63 -9.14
C SER A 73 9.50 2.66 -8.67
N LYS A 74 9.65 1.52 -9.34
CA LYS A 74 10.48 0.40 -8.87
C LYS A 74 11.93 0.78 -8.64
N GLU A 75 12.56 1.48 -9.58
CA GLU A 75 13.98 1.82 -9.52
C GLU A 75 14.28 2.71 -8.31
N LYS A 76 13.51 3.80 -8.16
CA LYS A 76 13.61 4.71 -7.02
C LYS A 76 13.35 4.02 -5.69
N PHE A 77 12.38 3.12 -5.64
CA PHE A 77 12.07 2.36 -4.43
C PHE A 77 13.22 1.43 -4.03
N ILE A 78 13.84 0.75 -5.00
CA ILE A 78 14.98 -0.14 -4.75
C ILE A 78 16.18 0.65 -4.25
N GLU A 79 16.50 1.78 -4.89
CA GLU A 79 17.60 2.64 -4.46
C GLU A 79 17.43 3.09 -3.01
N GLN A 80 16.25 3.62 -2.67
CA GLN A 80 15.91 4.02 -1.30
C GLN A 80 16.02 2.85 -0.30
N LEU A 81 15.57 1.66 -0.70
CA LEU A 81 15.65 0.47 0.14
C LEU A 81 17.10 0.07 0.40
N ILE A 82 17.96 0.10 -0.62
CA ILE A 82 19.40 -0.21 -0.49
C ILE A 82 20.08 0.80 0.42
N THR A 83 19.86 2.11 0.19
CA THR A 83 20.43 3.16 1.04
C THR A 83 20.00 2.99 2.49
N ARG A 84 18.71 2.75 2.73
CA ARG A 84 18.18 2.54 4.08
C ARG A 84 18.77 1.29 4.73
N PHE A 85 18.86 0.19 4.00
CA PHE A 85 19.42 -1.06 4.51
C PHE A 85 20.92 -0.93 4.85
N ALA A 86 21.68 -0.19 4.03
CA ALA A 86 23.09 0.09 4.29
C ALA A 86 23.29 0.89 5.58
N ILE A 87 22.40 1.85 5.88
CA ILE A 87 22.43 2.64 7.12
C ILE A 87 22.02 1.79 8.33
N GLU A 88 20.92 1.03 8.23
CA GLU A 88 20.36 0.31 9.37
C GLU A 88 21.12 -0.99 9.70
N GLN A 89 21.74 -1.65 8.71
CA GLN A 89 22.37 -2.96 8.86
C GLN A 89 23.76 -3.05 8.21
N PRO A 90 24.72 -2.20 8.58
CA PRO A 90 26.03 -2.13 7.94
C PRO A 90 26.81 -3.46 8.06
N ARG A 91 26.67 -4.16 9.19
CA ARG A 91 27.33 -5.47 9.40
C ARG A 91 26.84 -6.52 8.41
N ARG A 92 25.53 -6.63 8.18
CA ARG A 92 24.96 -7.62 7.26
C ARG A 92 25.31 -7.30 5.80
N LEU A 93 25.43 -6.03 5.48
CA LEU A 93 25.87 -5.57 4.17
C LEU A 93 27.32 -6.00 3.89
N GLN A 94 28.22 -5.79 4.85
CA GLN A 94 29.64 -6.16 4.73
C GLN A 94 29.84 -7.66 4.49
N PHE A 95 29.03 -8.54 5.11
CA PHE A 95 29.10 -9.98 4.86
C PHE A 95 28.71 -10.40 3.44
N LEU A 96 27.88 -9.64 2.73
CA LEU A 96 27.47 -9.95 1.36
C LEU A 96 28.52 -9.54 0.32
N PHE A 97 29.31 -8.51 0.62
CA PHE A 97 30.33 -7.95 -0.29
C PHE A 97 31.76 -8.43 -0.01
N ASN A 98 31.99 -9.17 1.08
CA ASN A 98 33.29 -9.71 1.47
C ASN A 98 33.50 -11.20 1.09
N ASN A 99 32.74 -11.75 0.15
CA ASN A 99 33.09 -13.03 -0.46
C ASN A 99 33.81 -12.74 -1.79
N ASP A 100 35.07 -13.14 -1.86
CA ASP A 100 35.99 -12.98 -3.00
C ASP A 100 35.40 -13.38 -4.36
#